data_AF-A0A7K5FTC4-F1
#
_entry.id   AF-A0A7K5FTC4-F1
#
_cell.length_a   1.000
_cell.length_b   1.000
_cell.length_c   1.000
_cell.angle_alpha   90.00
_cell.angle_beta   90.00
_cell.angle_gamma   90.00
#
_symmetry.space_group_name_H-M   'P 1'
#
loop_
_entity.id
_entity.type
_entity.pdbx_description
1 polymer ?
#
loop_
_entity_poly.entity_id
_entity_poly.type
_entity_poly.pdbx_seq_one_letter_code
_entity_poly.pdbx_strand_id
1 'polypeptide(L)'
;QDDEFMQRKEKAIKAVTDIFEVYKPQRKYKRQKGAEELLDEESKVHATLLEYGRRYGFSRQAGKTEQAEDKKIAVPPGLAAAVKAEPCDEDDLQAAEELRIKTLMTGMAAMAKEESWADLAHVSFSCISSFLDLDVMHIRQAKCMQSELSAEERPERLGAAQQHRRKVASLNKQILQKTKLLEELQAKCTDLQAKCTEAKKTLTEVKSYSEKLDKELAALETIESQADSSILQSLRALVAMNENLKSQEQEFKAHCREEMERLQQSIENLKAETVENGEEQEPNKIIEQQYKTEKDKLQKIRLLLARRNREIAILQRKIDEVPSRAELTQYQKRFIELYSQVSATHKETKQFFTLYNTLDDKKVYLEKEVNLLNSIHDNFHQAMSSSGSREQFLRQMEQIVEGIKQNRMKMEKKKQENKMRRDQLNDEYLELLEKQRLYFKTVKEFKEECRKNEILLSKLKVSSS
;
A
#
# COMPACT_ATOMS: atom_id res chain seq x y z
N GLN A 1 15.76 12.01 11.04
CA GLN A 1 15.74 10.85 10.12
C GLN A 1 14.94 9.70 10.72
N ASP A 2 15.16 9.35 11.99
CA ASP A 2 14.38 8.30 12.67
C ASP A 2 12.89 8.63 12.81
N ASP A 3 12.53 9.87 13.10
CA ASP A 3 11.12 10.29 13.20
C ASP A 3 10.38 10.22 11.86
N GLU A 4 11.05 10.59 10.75
CA GLU A 4 10.48 10.43 9.40
C GLU A 4 10.30 8.96 9.02
N PHE A 5 11.23 8.09 9.43
CA PHE A 5 11.13 6.65 9.20
C PHE A 5 9.94 6.06 9.98
N MET A 6 9.75 6.48 11.23
CA MET A 6 8.62 6.02 12.06
C MET A 6 7.27 6.50 11.50
N GLN A 7 7.18 7.75 11.03
CA GLN A 7 5.97 8.25 10.37
C GLN A 7 5.68 7.54 9.04
N ARG A 8 6.70 7.25 8.23
CA ARG A 8 6.53 6.48 6.99
C ARG A 8 6.13 5.03 7.26
N LYS A 9 6.68 4.41 8.32
CA LYS A 9 6.32 3.07 8.77
C LYS A 9 4.85 2.99 9.18
N GLU A 10 4.35 3.94 9.98
CA GLU A 10 2.93 3.98 10.34
C GLU A 10 2.02 4.18 9.13
N LYS A 11 2.39 5.08 8.21
CA LYS A 11 1.63 5.29 6.97
C LYS A 11 1.59 4.02 6.10
N ALA A 12 2.72 3.33 5.97
CA ALA A 12 2.80 2.08 5.21
C ALA A 12 1.99 0.96 5.87
N ILE A 13 2.02 0.83 7.20
CA ILE A 13 1.20 -0.13 7.93
C ILE A 13 -0.28 0.18 7.72
N LYS A 14 -0.71 1.44 7.89
CA LYS A 14 -2.10 1.85 7.64
C LYS A 14 -2.55 1.49 6.22
N ALA A 15 -1.77 1.87 5.21
CA ALA A 15 -2.08 1.57 3.80
C ALA A 15 -2.21 0.06 3.52
N VAL A 16 -1.33 -0.77 4.08
CA VAL A 16 -1.44 -2.24 3.95
C VAL A 16 -2.69 -2.77 4.64
N THR A 17 -3.02 -2.23 5.83
CA THR A 17 -4.20 -2.62 6.59
C THR A 17 -5.48 -2.25 5.84
N ASP A 18 -5.55 -1.04 5.29
CA ASP A 18 -6.68 -0.55 4.49
C ASP A 18 -6.90 -1.40 3.23
N ILE A 19 -5.82 -1.76 2.52
CA ILE A 19 -5.90 -2.67 1.37
C ILE A 19 -6.43 -4.06 1.81
N PHE A 20 -5.98 -4.57 2.95
CA PHE A 20 -6.48 -5.84 3.49
C PHE A 20 -7.97 -5.80 3.86
N GLU A 21 -8.47 -4.67 4.34
CA GLU A 21 -9.89 -4.50 4.65
C GLU A 21 -10.76 -4.35 3.40
N VAL A 22 -10.30 -3.59 2.41
CA VAL A 22 -11.01 -3.36 1.14
C VAL A 22 -11.12 -4.64 0.31
N TYR A 23 -10.06 -5.45 0.26
CA TYR A 23 -10.03 -6.71 -0.50
C TYR A 23 -10.35 -7.95 0.34
N LYS A 24 -10.84 -7.76 1.57
CA LYS A 24 -11.26 -8.88 2.41
C LYS A 24 -12.38 -9.65 1.70
N PRO A 25 -12.30 -10.99 1.56
CA PRO A 25 -13.40 -11.78 1.03
C PRO A 25 -14.65 -11.51 1.87
N GLN A 26 -15.60 -10.80 1.30
CA GLN A 26 -16.88 -10.55 1.93
C GLN A 26 -17.90 -11.45 1.25
N ARG A 27 -18.39 -12.46 1.99
CA ARG A 27 -19.64 -13.13 1.64
C ARG A 27 -20.69 -12.05 1.37
N LYS A 28 -21.19 -11.98 0.14
CA LYS A 28 -22.32 -11.10 -0.24
C LYS A 28 -23.53 -11.34 0.66
N TYR A 29 -23.63 -12.59 1.14
CA TYR A 29 -24.70 -13.08 1.95
C TYR A 29 -24.14 -13.55 3.29
N LYS A 30 -24.33 -12.75 4.35
CA LYS A 30 -23.91 -13.08 5.72
C LYS A 30 -25.12 -13.37 6.60
N ARG A 31 -25.02 -14.42 7.42
CA ARG A 31 -25.91 -14.65 8.56
C ARG A 31 -25.97 -13.38 9.42
N GLN A 32 -27.15 -13.05 9.93
CA GLN A 32 -27.30 -11.93 10.86
C GLN A 32 -26.43 -12.19 12.11
N LYS A 33 -25.69 -11.18 12.60
CA LYS A 33 -24.87 -11.31 13.81
C LYS A 33 -25.77 -11.74 14.98
N GLY A 34 -25.37 -12.78 15.73
CA GLY A 34 -26.15 -13.37 16.83
C GLY A 34 -27.06 -14.54 16.44
N ALA A 35 -27.13 -14.94 15.16
CA ALA A 35 -27.95 -16.08 14.73
C ALA A 35 -27.48 -17.45 15.28
N GLU A 36 -26.26 -17.52 15.82
CA GLU A 36 -25.69 -18.74 16.41
C GLU A 36 -26.16 -18.99 17.86
N GLU A 37 -26.54 -17.93 18.58
CA GLU A 37 -27.02 -17.98 19.97
C GLU A 37 -28.50 -18.39 20.08
N LEU A 38 -29.23 -18.39 18.96
CA LEU A 38 -30.61 -18.88 18.91
C LEU A 38 -30.61 -20.38 19.23
N LEU A 39 -31.44 -20.84 20.16
CA LEU A 39 -31.50 -22.28 20.51
C LEU A 39 -32.35 -23.07 19.49
N ASP A 40 -33.33 -22.41 18.90
CA ASP A 40 -34.34 -23.00 18.05
C ASP A 40 -33.92 -23.05 16.56
N GLU A 41 -34.14 -24.20 15.91
CA GLU A 41 -33.71 -24.46 14.53
C GLU A 41 -34.48 -23.60 13.51
N GLU A 42 -35.77 -23.34 13.74
CA GLU A 42 -36.58 -22.50 12.86
C GLU A 42 -36.09 -21.05 12.89
N SER A 43 -35.85 -20.55 14.11
CA SER A 43 -35.29 -19.22 14.36
C SER A 43 -33.89 -19.05 13.75
N LYS A 44 -33.04 -20.07 13.82
CA LYS A 44 -31.73 -20.09 13.13
C LYS A 44 -31.90 -19.95 11.62
N VAL A 45 -32.82 -20.70 11.01
CA VAL A 45 -33.02 -20.68 9.56
C VAL A 45 -33.54 -19.32 9.09
N HIS A 46 -34.48 -18.71 9.84
CA HIS A 46 -35.00 -17.37 9.56
C HIS A 46 -33.96 -16.26 9.74
N ALA A 47 -33.13 -16.31 10.79
CA ALA A 47 -32.02 -15.37 10.97
C ALA A 47 -30.89 -15.54 9.94
N THR A 48 -30.90 -16.68 9.24
CA THR A 48 -29.99 -16.96 8.14
C THR A 48 -30.59 -16.57 6.79
N LEU A 49 -31.90 -16.33 6.64
CA LEU A 49 -32.56 -16.14 5.33
C LEU A 49 -32.13 -14.80 4.70
N LEU A 50 -31.22 -14.91 3.73
CA LEU A 50 -30.44 -13.82 3.17
C LEU A 50 -31.23 -12.86 2.28
N GLU A 51 -32.38 -13.30 1.80
CA GLU A 51 -33.24 -12.60 0.85
C GLU A 51 -34.45 -11.93 1.54
N TYR A 52 -34.68 -12.30 2.80
CA TYR A 52 -35.81 -11.84 3.60
C TYR A 52 -35.29 -11.34 4.95
N GLY A 53 -34.55 -10.23 4.96
CA GLY A 53 -34.24 -9.55 6.21
C GLY A 53 -35.52 -9.38 7.03
N ARG A 54 -35.50 -9.69 8.34
CA ARG A 54 -36.66 -9.82 9.26
C ARG A 54 -37.92 -9.11 8.73
N ARG A 55 -38.67 -9.77 7.85
CA ARG A 55 -40.00 -9.30 7.48
C ARG A 55 -40.88 -9.73 8.62
N TYR A 56 -41.15 -8.76 9.49
CA TYR A 56 -42.12 -8.85 10.56
C TYR A 56 -43.38 -9.57 10.08
N GLY A 57 -43.72 -10.66 10.75
CA GLY A 57 -44.88 -11.48 10.39
C GLY A 57 -45.13 -12.64 11.35
N PHE A 58 -44.59 -12.61 12.58
CA PHE A 58 -45.13 -13.43 13.65
C PHE A 58 -46.39 -12.72 14.15
N SER A 59 -47.53 -13.14 13.60
CA SER A 59 -48.83 -12.93 14.22
C SER A 59 -48.72 -13.31 15.70
N ARG A 60 -49.07 -12.39 16.60
CA ARG A 60 -49.31 -12.73 18.01
C ARG A 60 -50.42 -13.78 18.05
N GLN A 61 -50.06 -15.06 18.04
CA GLN A 61 -50.91 -16.07 18.63
C GLN A 61 -50.86 -15.84 20.13
N ALA A 62 -51.87 -15.11 20.61
CA ALA A 62 -52.22 -15.00 22.01
C ALA A 62 -52.47 -16.42 22.55
N GLY A 63 -51.49 -16.93 23.30
CA GLY A 63 -51.74 -18.02 24.23
C GLY A 63 -52.76 -17.53 25.26
N LYS A 64 -53.93 -18.15 25.24
CA LYS A 64 -54.85 -18.15 26.38
C LYS A 64 -54.13 -18.84 27.54
N THR A 65 -53.72 -18.07 28.52
CA THR A 65 -53.49 -18.59 29.86
C THR A 65 -54.23 -17.68 30.83
N GLU A 66 -54.81 -18.35 31.80
CA GLU A 66 -55.94 -17.94 32.61
C GLU A 66 -55.65 -16.76 33.55
N GLN A 67 -56.74 -16.11 33.92
CA GLN A 67 -56.84 -14.98 34.85
C GLN A 67 -56.36 -15.37 36.26
N ALA A 68 -55.58 -14.49 36.88
CA ALA A 68 -55.67 -14.19 38.31
C ALA A 68 -55.20 -12.75 38.56
N GLU A 69 -55.97 -12.07 39.41
CA GLU A 69 -55.96 -10.67 39.86
C GLU A 69 -54.58 -10.26 40.46
N ASP A 70 -54.17 -9.00 40.64
CA ASP A 70 -54.89 -7.78 40.97
C ASP A 70 -53.92 -6.56 40.93
N LYS A 71 -54.49 -5.36 40.70
CA LYS A 71 -54.02 -4.01 41.12
C LYS A 71 -52.78 -3.30 40.50
N LYS A 72 -53.13 -2.18 39.84
CA LYS A 72 -52.69 -0.78 40.06
C LYS A 72 -51.53 -0.18 39.23
N ILE A 73 -51.92 0.77 38.36
CA ILE A 73 -51.46 2.18 38.23
C ILE A 73 -51.02 2.65 36.82
N ALA A 74 -51.73 3.70 36.38
CA ALA A 74 -51.40 4.82 35.50
C ALA A 74 -51.04 4.62 34.02
N VAL A 75 -51.99 5.03 33.18
CA VAL A 75 -51.79 5.68 31.89
C VAL A 75 -51.29 7.13 32.10
N PRO A 76 -50.49 7.68 31.19
CA PRO A 76 -50.81 8.99 30.65
C PRO A 76 -51.07 8.91 29.12
N PRO A 77 -52.08 9.63 28.60
CA PRO A 77 -52.51 9.57 27.21
C PRO A 77 -51.81 10.67 26.39
N GLY A 78 -51.48 10.39 25.12
CA GLY A 78 -51.01 11.43 24.22
C GLY A 78 -50.73 10.92 22.81
N LEU A 79 -51.57 11.38 21.86
CA LEU A 79 -51.46 11.25 20.40
C LEU A 79 -51.93 9.93 19.77
N ALA A 80 -53.25 9.73 19.84
CA ALA A 80 -53.99 9.24 18.69
C ALA A 80 -54.36 10.45 17.81
N ALA A 81 -53.81 10.50 16.59
CA ALA A 81 -54.40 11.23 15.47
C ALA A 81 -54.33 10.30 14.25
N ALA A 82 -55.51 10.01 13.72
CA ALA A 82 -55.78 9.02 12.71
C ALA A 82 -55.11 9.34 11.36
N VAL A 83 -54.58 8.31 10.68
CA VAL A 83 -54.72 8.19 9.23
C VAL A 83 -55.01 6.74 8.86
N LYS A 84 -56.26 6.56 8.43
CA LYS A 84 -56.86 5.60 7.49
C LYS A 84 -55.98 4.46 6.96
N ALA A 85 -56.53 3.26 7.11
CA ALA A 85 -56.33 2.15 6.20
C ALA A 85 -57.01 2.45 4.86
N GLU A 86 -56.27 2.27 3.76
CA GLU A 86 -56.75 1.90 2.42
C GLU A 86 -55.56 1.27 1.65
N PRO A 87 -55.82 0.40 0.66
CA PRO A 87 -54.85 -0.52 0.08
C PRO A 87 -54.21 0.10 -1.16
N CYS A 88 -52.92 0.37 -1.15
CA CYS A 88 -52.14 0.67 -2.35
C CYS A 88 -50.67 0.36 -2.07
N ASP A 89 -49.89 0.12 -3.13
CA ASP A 89 -48.42 -0.01 -3.19
C ASP A 89 -47.92 -1.34 -3.80
N GLU A 90 -48.69 -2.02 -4.66
CA GLU A 90 -48.11 -2.99 -5.61
C GLU A 90 -47.72 -2.31 -6.95
N ASP A 91 -48.49 -1.32 -7.41
CA ASP A 91 -48.23 -0.60 -8.66
C ASP A 91 -47.09 0.43 -8.55
N ASP A 92 -46.93 1.09 -7.39
CA ASP A 92 -45.85 2.05 -7.15
C ASP A 92 -44.46 1.38 -7.05
N LEU A 93 -44.43 0.10 -6.65
CA LEU A 93 -43.20 -0.69 -6.61
C LEU A 93 -42.73 -1.12 -8.01
N GLN A 94 -43.66 -1.40 -8.93
CA GLN A 94 -43.34 -1.76 -10.31
C GLN A 94 -42.81 -0.54 -11.10
N ALA A 95 -43.41 0.64 -10.89
CA ALA A 95 -42.96 1.89 -11.53
C ALA A 95 -41.53 2.29 -11.09
N ALA A 96 -41.17 2.03 -9.83
CA ALA A 96 -39.83 2.29 -9.31
C ALA A 96 -38.76 1.35 -9.90
N GLU A 97 -39.09 0.09 -10.18
CA GLU A 97 -38.17 -0.85 -10.83
C GLU A 97 -37.94 -0.53 -12.31
N GLU A 98 -38.97 -0.10 -13.05
CA GLU A 98 -38.82 0.30 -14.46
C GLU A 98 -37.92 1.53 -14.63
N LEU A 99 -38.02 2.51 -13.73
CA LEU A 99 -37.14 3.71 -13.74
C LEU A 99 -35.68 3.36 -13.47
N ARG A 100 -35.43 2.38 -12.60
CA ARG A 100 -34.08 1.89 -12.30
C ARG A 100 -33.45 1.18 -13.49
N ILE A 101 -34.22 0.41 -14.25
CA ILE A 101 -33.75 -0.28 -15.46
C ILE A 101 -33.44 0.71 -16.58
N LYS A 102 -34.27 1.76 -16.76
CA LYS A 102 -34.01 2.84 -17.74
C LYS A 102 -32.75 3.65 -17.42
N THR A 103 -32.50 3.89 -16.13
CA THR A 103 -31.28 4.59 -15.66
C THR A 103 -30.02 3.74 -15.92
N LEU A 104 -30.13 2.42 -15.77
CA LEU A 104 -29.04 1.47 -16.05
C LEU A 104 -28.72 1.38 -17.55
N MET A 105 -29.72 1.37 -18.43
CA MET A 105 -29.49 1.36 -19.88
C MET A 105 -28.87 2.66 -20.41
N THR A 106 -29.14 3.79 -19.76
CA THR A 106 -28.58 5.10 -20.13
C THR A 106 -27.10 5.21 -19.73
N GLY A 107 -26.71 4.62 -18.60
CA GLY A 107 -25.30 4.55 -18.16
C GLY A 107 -24.43 3.65 -19.04
N MET A 108 -25.00 2.65 -19.71
CA MET A 108 -24.27 1.77 -20.63
C MET A 108 -24.00 2.41 -22.01
N ALA A 109 -24.76 3.43 -22.41
CA ALA A 109 -24.54 4.17 -23.65
C ALA A 109 -23.41 5.22 -23.56
N ALA A 110 -23.07 5.67 -22.35
CA ALA A 110 -22.07 6.71 -22.10
C ALA A 110 -20.62 6.19 -22.01
N MET A 111 -20.42 4.87 -21.91
CA MET A 111 -19.10 4.22 -21.79
C MET A 111 -18.54 3.71 -23.13
N ALA A 112 -19.22 3.99 -24.25
CA ALA A 112 -18.84 3.54 -25.59
C ALA A 112 -18.07 4.60 -26.42
N LYS A 113 -17.73 5.76 -25.83
CA LYS A 113 -16.93 6.80 -26.46
C LYS A 113 -15.81 7.20 -25.51
N GLU A 114 -14.59 7.18 -26.05
CA GLU A 114 -13.33 7.69 -25.48
C GLU A 114 -12.46 6.68 -24.73
N GLU A 115 -11.68 5.91 -25.49
CA GLU A 115 -10.25 5.74 -25.22
C GLU A 115 -9.45 5.69 -26.54
N SER A 116 -8.39 6.48 -26.60
CA SER A 116 -7.22 6.45 -27.51
C SER A 116 -6.83 7.89 -27.88
N TRP A 117 -5.59 8.36 -27.91
CA TRP A 117 -4.25 7.94 -27.47
C TRP A 117 -3.34 9.15 -27.84
N ALA A 118 -2.20 9.27 -27.17
CA ALA A 118 -1.06 10.14 -27.51
C ALA A 118 -1.16 11.67 -27.29
N ASP A 119 -0.29 12.16 -26.40
CA ASP A 119 0.73 13.19 -26.70
C ASP A 119 1.86 12.99 -25.67
N LEU A 120 2.92 12.23 -26.01
CA LEU A 120 4.20 12.73 -26.53
C LEU A 120 4.76 13.91 -25.69
N ALA A 121 5.70 13.62 -24.78
CA ALA A 121 7.13 13.70 -25.08
C ALA A 121 7.57 15.10 -25.52
N HIS A 122 7.91 15.94 -24.53
CA HIS A 122 8.80 17.08 -24.71
C HIS A 122 10.08 16.82 -23.91
N VAL A 123 11.13 16.48 -24.64
CA VAL A 123 12.52 16.56 -24.19
C VAL A 123 13.01 17.97 -24.53
N SER A 124 13.72 18.61 -23.60
CA SER A 124 15.12 19.04 -23.79
C SER A 124 15.49 20.34 -23.04
N PHE A 125 16.75 20.35 -22.61
CA PHE A 125 17.67 21.47 -22.77
C PHE A 125 17.56 22.66 -21.82
N SER A 126 18.08 22.51 -20.62
CA SER A 126 18.83 23.58 -19.96
C SER A 126 19.71 23.01 -18.85
N CYS A 127 20.95 23.49 -18.77
CA CYS A 127 21.93 23.30 -17.69
C CYS A 127 22.99 22.20 -17.87
N ILE A 128 23.74 22.22 -18.99
CA ILE A 128 25.21 21.97 -18.96
C ILE A 128 25.87 22.91 -19.97
N SER A 129 26.37 24.06 -19.50
CA SER A 129 27.31 24.91 -20.24
C SER A 129 27.90 25.96 -19.27
N SER A 130 29.02 25.63 -18.63
CA SER A 130 29.98 26.64 -18.18
C SER A 130 31.25 25.98 -17.60
N PHE A 131 32.40 26.36 -18.19
CA PHE A 131 33.78 26.29 -17.69
C PHE A 131 34.69 25.13 -18.13
N LEU A 132 35.20 25.25 -19.35
CA LEU A 132 36.60 25.02 -19.72
C LEU A 132 37.13 26.36 -20.27
N ASP A 133 38.31 26.80 -19.81
CA ASP A 133 39.32 27.64 -20.50
C ASP A 133 40.13 28.46 -19.48
N LEU A 134 41.41 28.09 -19.26
CA LEU A 134 42.57 29.01 -19.37
C LEU A 134 43.89 28.28 -19.07
N ASP A 135 44.47 27.71 -20.12
CA ASP A 135 45.92 27.56 -20.31
C ASP A 135 46.24 28.18 -21.68
N VAL A 136 47.48 28.64 -21.89
CA VAL A 136 48.02 29.30 -23.10
C VAL A 136 48.04 30.84 -23.03
N MET A 137 49.05 31.38 -22.34
CA MET A 137 49.76 32.64 -22.70
C MET A 137 50.82 32.96 -21.63
N HIS A 138 51.98 32.27 -21.61
CA HIS A 138 53.26 32.80 -21.06
C HIS A 138 54.47 31.90 -21.39
N ILE A 139 54.53 31.40 -22.62
CA ILE A 139 55.77 30.92 -23.25
C ILE A 139 56.21 32.03 -24.22
N ARG A 140 57.03 32.99 -23.79
CA ARG A 140 57.79 33.86 -24.74
C ARG A 140 58.95 34.72 -24.22
N GLN A 141 59.39 34.62 -22.97
CA GLN A 141 60.39 35.59 -22.47
C GLN A 141 61.38 34.99 -21.47
N ALA A 142 62.38 34.24 -21.95
CA ALA A 142 63.70 34.09 -21.30
C ALA A 142 64.66 33.16 -22.07
N LYS A 143 64.84 33.35 -23.39
CA LYS A 143 65.78 32.55 -24.23
C LYS A 143 66.82 33.42 -24.97
N CYS A 144 67.29 34.52 -24.37
CA CYS A 144 68.04 35.53 -25.13
C CYS A 144 69.35 36.07 -24.50
N MET A 145 70.08 35.35 -23.63
CA MET A 145 71.48 35.76 -23.33
C MET A 145 72.40 34.57 -23.02
N GLN A 146 72.99 34.00 -24.07
CA GLN A 146 74.22 33.20 -23.99
C GLN A 146 74.91 33.16 -25.37
N SER A 147 75.94 33.98 -25.59
CA SER A 147 77.16 33.63 -26.36
C SER A 147 78.06 34.85 -26.59
N GLU A 148 79.31 34.79 -26.12
CA GLU A 148 80.51 34.99 -26.94
C GLU A 148 81.79 34.71 -26.11
N LEU A 149 82.72 33.95 -26.70
CA LEU A 149 83.89 33.28 -26.10
C LEU A 149 85.21 33.76 -26.75
N SER A 150 86.29 33.75 -25.96
CA SER A 150 87.71 33.41 -26.25
C SER A 150 88.48 33.94 -27.48
N ALA A 151 89.73 34.39 -27.28
CA ALA A 151 90.96 33.74 -27.78
C ALA A 151 92.20 34.67 -27.78
N GLU A 152 93.36 34.08 -27.47
CA GLU A 152 94.70 34.67 -27.45
C GLU A 152 95.64 33.82 -28.36
N GLU A 153 96.85 34.34 -28.65
CA GLU A 153 98.08 33.67 -29.15
C GLU A 153 98.65 34.03 -30.57
N ARG A 154 99.79 34.76 -30.52
CA ARG A 154 101.17 34.46 -31.02
C ARG A 154 101.51 34.23 -32.53
N PRO A 155 102.81 34.42 -32.92
CA PRO A 155 103.20 35.08 -34.19
C PRO A 155 104.14 34.25 -35.11
N GLU A 156 104.40 34.71 -36.34
CA GLU A 156 105.73 34.58 -37.01
C GLU A 156 105.98 35.51 -38.23
N ARG A 157 107.18 36.12 -38.22
CA ARG A 157 108.10 36.70 -39.25
C ARG A 157 107.61 37.54 -40.46
N LEU A 158 107.93 38.85 -40.44
CA LEU A 158 108.25 39.70 -41.62
C LEU A 158 109.19 40.90 -41.24
N GLY A 159 110.23 41.15 -42.05
CA GLY A 159 110.99 42.41 -42.29
C GLY A 159 111.67 43.21 -41.15
N ALA A 160 113.01 43.32 -41.16
CA ALA A 160 113.84 44.00 -40.15
C ALA A 160 113.47 45.48 -39.81
N ALA A 161 112.97 46.28 -40.77
CA ALA A 161 112.51 47.64 -40.49
C ALA A 161 111.16 47.70 -39.75
N GLN A 162 110.28 46.73 -40.03
CA GLN A 162 109.01 46.56 -39.32
C GLN A 162 109.23 45.98 -37.92
N GLN A 163 110.27 45.17 -37.72
CA GLN A 163 110.73 44.71 -36.38
C GLN A 163 111.23 45.87 -35.51
N HIS A 164 111.93 46.86 -36.07
CA HIS A 164 112.37 48.03 -35.29
C HIS A 164 111.19 48.94 -34.89
N ARG A 165 110.26 49.23 -35.81
CA ARG A 165 109.02 49.95 -35.47
C ARG A 165 108.19 49.19 -34.43
N ARG A 166 108.11 47.85 -34.50
CA ARG A 166 107.48 47.02 -33.47
C ARG A 166 108.24 47.03 -32.15
N LYS A 167 109.58 47.05 -32.14
CA LYS A 167 110.39 47.16 -30.92
C LYS A 167 110.23 48.52 -30.23
N VAL A 168 110.25 49.62 -30.98
CA VAL A 168 110.03 50.97 -30.44
C VAL A 168 108.60 51.14 -29.94
N ALA A 169 107.59 50.65 -30.68
CA ALA A 169 106.20 50.66 -30.22
C ALA A 169 106.00 49.75 -28.99
N SER A 170 106.66 48.61 -28.93
CA SER A 170 106.67 47.70 -27.77
C SER A 170 107.31 48.34 -26.54
N LEU A 171 108.47 48.99 -26.69
CA LEU A 171 109.15 49.69 -25.61
C LEU A 171 108.35 50.91 -25.14
N ASN A 172 107.77 51.71 -26.04
CA ASN A 172 106.88 52.80 -25.64
C ASN A 172 105.62 52.29 -24.94
N LYS A 173 105.07 51.14 -25.36
CA LYS A 173 103.96 50.49 -24.67
C LYS A 173 104.37 49.96 -23.29
N GLN A 174 105.59 49.44 -23.13
CA GLN A 174 106.15 49.04 -21.84
C GLN A 174 106.41 50.23 -20.92
N ILE A 175 106.94 51.34 -21.45
CA ILE A 175 107.14 52.58 -20.68
C ILE A 175 105.78 53.09 -20.19
N LEU A 176 104.77 53.14 -21.07
CA LEU A 176 103.43 53.60 -20.73
C LEU A 176 102.69 52.66 -19.76
N GLN A 177 102.98 51.35 -19.82
CA GLN A 177 102.52 50.39 -18.81
C GLN A 177 103.24 50.58 -17.47
N LYS A 178 104.55 50.86 -17.47
CA LYS A 178 105.34 51.06 -16.25
C LYS A 178 105.03 52.40 -15.57
N THR A 179 104.73 53.45 -16.33
CA THR A 179 104.28 54.73 -15.77
C THR A 179 102.88 54.60 -15.18
N LYS A 180 101.96 53.89 -15.85
CA LYS A 180 100.64 53.56 -15.27
C LYS A 180 100.76 52.73 -13.99
N LEU A 181 101.63 51.72 -13.95
CA LEU A 181 101.91 50.95 -12.74
C LEU A 181 102.50 51.80 -11.62
N LEU A 182 103.34 52.79 -11.95
CA LEU A 182 103.89 53.73 -10.97
C LEU A 182 102.80 54.67 -10.42
N GLU A 183 101.94 55.22 -11.28
CA GLU A 183 100.79 56.03 -10.87
C GLU A 183 99.81 55.23 -10.00
N GLU A 184 99.51 53.99 -10.37
CA GLU A 184 98.68 53.08 -9.57
C GLU A 184 99.33 52.73 -8.21
N LEU A 185 100.65 52.55 -8.17
CA LEU A 185 101.39 52.32 -6.92
C LEU A 185 101.42 53.57 -6.05
N GLN A 186 101.59 54.76 -6.64
CA GLN A 186 101.55 56.02 -5.92
C GLN A 186 100.16 56.26 -5.32
N ALA A 187 99.10 56.03 -6.08
CA ALA A 187 97.72 56.10 -5.60
C ALA A 187 97.45 55.10 -4.45
N LYS A 188 97.97 53.87 -4.56
CA LYS A 188 97.87 52.87 -3.49
C LYS A 188 98.64 53.28 -2.24
N CYS A 189 99.81 53.90 -2.38
CA CYS A 189 100.58 54.41 -1.25
C CYS A 189 99.84 55.56 -0.54
N THR A 190 99.25 56.50 -1.28
CA THR A 190 98.46 57.58 -0.69
C THR A 190 97.19 57.07 -0.02
N ASP A 191 96.50 56.08 -0.62
CA ASP A 191 95.32 55.45 -0.03
C ASP A 191 95.64 54.67 1.25
N LEU A 192 96.76 53.92 1.26
CA LEU A 192 97.21 53.21 2.45
C LEU A 192 97.63 54.18 3.55
N GLN A 193 98.26 55.30 3.19
CA GLN A 193 98.62 56.33 4.16
C GLN A 193 97.38 57.00 4.77
N ALA A 194 96.35 57.28 3.96
CA ALA A 194 95.05 57.76 4.44
C ALA A 194 94.41 56.75 5.41
N LYS A 195 94.33 55.46 5.04
CA LYS A 195 93.80 54.38 5.90
C LYS A 195 94.59 54.24 7.21
N CYS A 196 95.91 54.36 7.18
CA CYS A 196 96.73 54.37 8.40
C CYS A 196 96.44 55.57 9.31
N THR A 197 96.15 56.74 8.74
CA THR A 197 95.77 57.91 9.55
C THR A 197 94.36 57.79 10.13
N GLU A 198 93.41 57.21 9.39
CA GLU A 198 92.06 56.92 9.89
C GLU A 198 92.09 55.87 11.00
N ALA A 199 92.82 54.77 10.81
CA ALA A 199 92.97 53.74 11.85
C ALA A 199 93.63 54.26 13.13
N LYS A 200 94.53 55.25 13.04
CA LYS A 200 95.09 55.92 14.22
C LYS A 200 94.05 56.79 14.93
N LYS A 201 93.17 57.48 14.20
CA LYS A 201 92.07 58.27 14.78
C LYS A 201 91.06 57.36 15.49
N THR A 202 90.64 56.26 14.86
CA THR A 202 89.69 55.32 15.49
C THR A 202 90.31 54.66 16.74
N LEU A 203 91.61 54.35 16.73
CA LEU A 203 92.30 53.85 17.92
C LEU A 203 92.28 54.87 19.07
N THR A 204 92.48 56.16 18.79
CA THR A 204 92.39 57.20 19.83
C THR A 204 90.97 57.41 20.35
N GLU A 205 89.96 57.29 19.49
CA GLU A 205 88.55 57.37 19.87
C GLU A 205 88.15 56.20 20.78
N VAL A 206 88.50 54.96 20.40
CA VAL A 206 88.22 53.75 21.20
C VAL A 206 88.91 53.83 22.56
N LYS A 207 90.14 54.31 22.64
CA LYS A 207 90.83 54.53 23.93
C LYS A 207 90.09 55.54 24.80
N SER A 208 89.67 56.67 24.22
CA SER A 208 88.91 57.67 24.96
C SER A 208 87.54 57.15 25.42
N TYR A 209 86.92 56.23 24.67
CA TYR A 209 85.65 55.60 25.03
C TYR A 209 85.84 54.55 26.14
N SER A 210 86.91 53.76 26.07
CA SER A 210 87.31 52.84 27.15
C SER A 210 87.53 53.59 28.46
N GLU A 211 88.26 54.70 28.44
CA GLU A 211 88.50 55.52 29.64
C GLU A 211 87.21 56.15 30.20
N LYS A 212 86.19 56.39 29.35
CA LYS A 212 84.86 56.84 29.81
C LYS A 212 84.09 55.70 30.45
N LEU A 213 84.09 54.52 29.82
CA LEU A 213 83.49 53.30 30.36
C LEU A 213 84.10 52.92 31.71
N ASP A 214 85.42 53.03 31.88
CA ASP A 214 86.10 52.74 33.14
C ASP A 214 85.67 53.73 34.25
N LYS A 215 85.44 55.00 33.89
CA LYS A 215 84.90 56.01 34.83
C LYS A 215 83.44 55.76 35.19
N GLU A 216 82.62 55.35 34.22
CA GLU A 216 81.21 54.98 34.44
C GLU A 216 81.10 53.71 35.28
N LEU A 217 81.94 52.70 35.04
CA LEU A 217 82.04 51.49 35.86
C LEU A 217 82.44 51.83 37.30
N ALA A 218 83.46 52.68 37.48
CA ALA A 218 83.85 53.13 38.82
C ALA A 218 82.72 53.91 39.52
N ALA A 219 81.97 54.75 38.79
CA ALA A 219 80.82 55.45 39.34
C ALA A 219 79.69 54.48 39.73
N LEU A 220 79.39 53.47 38.91
CA LEU A 220 78.40 52.44 39.22
C LEU A 220 78.83 51.58 40.42
N GLU A 221 80.11 51.27 40.55
CA GLU A 221 80.66 50.52 41.70
C GLU A 221 80.52 51.33 43.01
N THR A 222 80.67 52.66 42.97
CA THR A 222 80.34 53.52 44.13
C THR A 222 78.85 53.52 44.46
N ILE A 223 77.96 53.45 43.46
CA ILE A 223 76.51 53.36 43.68
C ILE A 223 76.13 51.98 44.23
N GLU A 224 76.76 50.90 43.76
CA GLU A 224 76.58 49.55 44.31
C GLU A 224 77.03 49.47 45.78
N SER A 225 78.08 50.20 46.17
CA SER A 225 78.52 50.27 47.57
C SER A 225 77.58 51.06 48.49
N GLN A 226 76.69 51.88 47.93
CA GLN A 226 75.70 52.69 48.65
C GLN A 226 74.31 52.05 48.68
N ALA A 227 74.06 51.04 47.86
CA ALA A 227 72.76 50.35 47.79
C ALA A 227 72.65 49.26 48.85
N ASP A 228 71.45 49.10 49.43
CA ASP A 228 71.18 48.06 50.42
C ASP A 228 71.47 46.66 49.85
N SER A 229 72.48 45.99 50.39
CA SER A 229 72.93 44.67 49.95
C SER A 229 71.80 43.62 49.95
N SER A 230 70.79 43.78 50.80
CA SER A 230 69.62 42.87 50.88
C SER A 230 68.67 43.03 49.70
N ILE A 231 68.43 44.26 49.26
CA ILE A 231 67.58 44.58 48.09
C ILE A 231 68.27 44.12 46.81
N LEU A 232 69.59 44.32 46.69
CA LEU A 232 70.38 43.81 45.57
C LEU A 232 70.40 42.29 45.49
N GLN A 233 70.50 41.58 46.63
CA GLN A 233 70.37 40.12 46.66
C GLN A 233 68.98 39.66 46.23
N SER A 234 67.91 40.37 46.66
CA SER A 234 66.54 40.07 46.23
C SER A 234 66.33 40.29 44.74
N LEU A 235 66.85 41.38 44.17
CA LEU A 235 66.83 41.65 42.73
C LEU A 235 67.63 40.62 41.92
N ARG A 236 68.83 40.24 42.38
CA ARG A 236 69.63 39.18 41.75
C ARG A 236 68.91 37.84 41.80
N ALA A 237 68.24 37.51 42.91
CA ALA A 237 67.42 36.31 43.03
C ALA A 237 66.20 36.34 42.11
N LEU A 238 65.51 37.48 41.99
CA LEU A 238 64.37 37.66 41.08
C LEU A 238 64.78 37.60 39.61
N VAL A 239 65.94 38.16 39.23
CA VAL A 239 66.47 38.07 37.87
C VAL A 239 66.91 36.64 37.56
N ALA A 240 67.61 35.96 38.48
CA ALA A 240 67.95 34.55 38.34
C ALA A 240 66.69 33.67 38.21
N MET A 241 65.64 33.97 38.97
CA MET A 241 64.35 33.28 38.86
C MET A 241 63.66 33.60 37.53
N ASN A 242 63.74 34.83 37.03
CA ASN A 242 63.16 35.22 35.74
C ASN A 242 63.88 34.53 34.57
N GLU A 243 65.20 34.49 34.59
CA GLU A 243 66.01 33.77 33.59
C GLU A 243 65.76 32.26 33.65
N ASN A 244 65.61 31.69 34.86
CA ASN A 244 65.22 30.29 35.02
C ASN A 244 63.80 30.01 34.48
N LEU A 245 62.84 30.90 34.72
CA LEU A 245 61.49 30.81 34.17
C LEU A 245 61.48 30.92 32.65
N LYS A 246 62.32 31.79 32.06
CA LYS A 246 62.50 31.87 30.60
C LYS A 246 63.09 30.58 30.02
N SER A 247 64.09 29.99 30.68
CA SER A 247 64.66 28.69 30.28
C SER A 247 63.59 27.60 30.30
N GLN A 248 62.83 27.53 31.40
CA GLN A 248 61.72 26.57 31.55
C GLN A 248 60.62 26.78 30.51
N GLU A 249 60.28 28.01 30.16
CA GLU A 249 59.30 28.30 29.10
C GLU A 249 59.82 27.86 27.73
N GLN A 250 61.11 28.09 27.44
CA GLN A 250 61.74 27.68 26.20
C GLN A 250 61.81 26.16 26.06
N GLU A 251 62.18 25.46 27.13
CA GLU A 251 62.18 23.99 27.22
C GLU A 251 60.77 23.42 27.09
N PHE A 252 59.78 24.02 27.76
CA PHE A 252 58.38 23.61 27.63
C PHE A 252 57.85 23.82 26.21
N LYS A 253 58.16 24.94 25.56
CA LYS A 253 57.83 25.18 24.16
C LYS A 253 58.52 24.19 23.22
N ALA A 254 59.75 23.80 23.51
CA ALA A 254 60.46 22.76 22.75
C ALA A 254 59.78 21.40 22.92
N HIS A 255 59.49 21.00 24.16
CA HIS A 255 58.77 19.77 24.47
C HIS A 255 57.38 19.72 23.82
N CYS A 256 56.61 20.82 23.84
CA CYS A 256 55.32 20.88 23.15
C CYS A 256 55.44 20.78 21.63
N ARG A 257 56.52 21.32 21.02
CA ARG A 257 56.80 21.14 19.59
C ARG A 257 57.16 19.70 19.27
N GLU A 258 58.02 19.08 20.07
CA GLU A 258 58.40 17.67 19.92
C GLU A 258 57.19 16.74 20.08
N GLU A 259 56.36 16.95 21.10
CA GLU A 259 55.13 16.16 21.26
C GLU A 259 54.11 16.44 20.16
N MET A 260 54.03 17.67 19.63
CA MET A 260 53.20 17.97 18.47
C MET A 260 53.70 17.24 17.21
N GLU A 261 55.00 17.26 16.94
CA GLU A 261 55.61 16.53 15.83
C GLU A 261 55.44 15.01 16.01
N ARG A 262 55.62 14.50 17.23
CA ARG A 262 55.38 13.09 17.56
C ARG A 262 53.93 12.69 17.34
N LEU A 263 52.98 13.50 17.78
CA LEU A 263 51.54 13.25 17.56
C LEU A 263 51.18 13.38 16.08
N GLN A 264 51.76 14.34 15.36
CA GLN A 264 51.59 14.46 13.90
C GLN A 264 52.14 13.23 13.18
N GLN A 265 53.35 12.77 13.51
CA GLN A 265 53.92 11.54 12.99
C GLN A 265 53.08 10.31 13.37
N SER A 266 52.55 10.25 14.59
CA SER A 266 51.66 9.17 15.03
C SER A 266 50.34 9.17 14.25
N ILE A 267 49.75 10.34 13.99
CA ILE A 267 48.56 10.49 13.14
C ILE A 267 48.88 10.10 11.69
N GLU A 268 50.05 10.48 11.18
CA GLU A 268 50.48 10.18 9.82
C GLU A 268 50.78 8.68 9.65
N ASN A 269 51.37 8.04 10.66
CA ASN A 269 51.56 6.59 10.75
C ASN A 269 50.22 5.87 10.87
N LEU A 270 49.26 6.34 11.68
CA LEU A 270 47.91 5.77 11.75
C LEU A 270 47.13 5.96 10.43
N LYS A 271 47.36 7.06 9.71
CA LYS A 271 46.83 7.28 8.36
C LYS A 271 47.48 6.35 7.34
N ALA A 272 48.79 6.13 7.44
CA ALA A 272 49.50 5.16 6.60
C ALA A 272 49.05 3.73 6.92
N GLU A 273 48.91 3.37 8.20
CA GLU A 273 48.35 2.10 8.64
C GLU A 273 46.90 1.94 8.20
N THR A 274 46.05 2.97 8.19
CA THR A 274 44.68 2.84 7.63
C THR A 274 44.65 2.72 6.10
N VAL A 275 45.71 3.17 5.41
CA VAL A 275 45.88 2.99 3.95
C VAL A 275 46.52 1.63 3.62
N GLU A 276 47.44 1.12 4.45
CA GLU A 276 48.06 -0.20 4.32
C GLU A 276 47.17 -1.33 4.90
N ASN A 277 46.33 -1.03 5.90
CA ASN A 277 45.26 -1.90 6.39
C ASN A 277 44.07 -1.88 5.42
N GLY A 278 44.29 -2.47 4.24
CA GLY A 278 43.21 -3.06 3.44
C GLY A 278 42.37 -4.09 4.24
N GLU A 279 42.79 -4.42 5.46
CA GLU A 279 42.08 -5.23 6.45
C GLU A 279 40.83 -4.59 7.04
N GLU A 280 40.53 -3.30 6.88
CA GLU A 280 39.18 -2.77 7.18
C GLU A 280 38.25 -2.82 5.96
N GLN A 281 38.81 -2.84 4.75
CA GLN A 281 38.03 -3.02 3.52
C GLN A 281 37.56 -4.47 3.36
N GLU A 282 38.36 -5.47 3.71
CA GLU A 282 37.97 -6.88 3.67
C GLU A 282 36.76 -7.22 4.58
N PRO A 283 36.71 -6.88 5.88
CA PRO A 283 35.56 -7.12 6.75
C PRO A 283 34.36 -6.28 6.33
N ASN A 284 34.55 -5.03 5.87
CA ASN A 284 33.44 -4.25 5.32
C ASN A 284 32.88 -4.86 4.03
N LYS A 285 33.73 -5.38 3.14
CA LYS A 285 33.29 -6.15 1.95
C LYS A 285 32.56 -7.43 2.36
N ILE A 286 33.05 -8.16 3.37
CA ILE A 286 32.40 -9.38 3.88
C ILE A 286 31.04 -9.03 4.51
N ILE A 287 30.94 -7.97 5.30
CA ILE A 287 29.69 -7.47 5.89
C ILE A 287 28.71 -7.04 4.78
N GLU A 288 29.19 -6.35 3.75
CA GLU A 288 28.36 -5.90 2.64
C GLU A 288 27.89 -7.07 1.76
N GLN A 289 28.73 -8.09 1.57
CA GLN A 289 28.35 -9.35 0.93
C GLN A 289 27.31 -10.10 1.79
N GLN A 290 27.52 -10.23 3.10
CA GLN A 290 26.56 -10.83 4.02
C GLN A 290 25.22 -10.08 3.99
N TYR A 291 25.25 -8.74 4.03
CA TYR A 291 24.07 -7.90 3.91
C TYR A 291 23.32 -8.13 2.59
N LYS A 292 24.03 -8.21 1.46
CA LYS A 292 23.44 -8.54 0.15
C LYS A 292 22.79 -9.92 0.18
N THR A 293 23.47 -10.94 0.72
CA THR A 293 22.90 -12.29 0.81
C THR A 293 21.67 -12.36 1.72
N GLU A 294 21.67 -11.66 2.86
CA GLU A 294 20.51 -11.60 3.76
C GLU A 294 19.35 -10.80 3.14
N LYS A 295 19.64 -9.74 2.40
CA LYS A 295 18.63 -8.98 1.63
C LYS A 295 17.99 -9.86 0.56
N ASP A 296 18.77 -10.68 -0.15
CA ASP A 296 18.27 -11.63 -1.14
C ASP A 296 17.45 -12.75 -0.50
N LYS A 297 17.87 -13.27 0.66
CA LYS A 297 17.10 -14.24 1.45
C LYS A 297 15.77 -13.63 1.90
N LEU A 298 15.78 -12.40 2.40
CA LEU A 298 14.58 -11.67 2.79
C LEU A 298 13.63 -11.48 1.60
N GLN A 299 14.15 -11.15 0.42
CA GLN A 299 13.35 -11.00 -0.79
C GLN A 299 12.74 -12.34 -1.23
N LYS A 300 13.49 -13.45 -1.17
CA LYS A 300 12.96 -14.81 -1.40
C LYS A 300 11.86 -15.17 -0.41
N ILE A 301 12.04 -14.89 0.88
CA ILE A 301 11.02 -15.15 1.92
C ILE A 301 9.77 -14.31 1.67
N ARG A 302 9.90 -13.04 1.31
CA ARG A 302 8.76 -12.18 0.93
C ARG A 302 7.99 -12.72 -0.26
N LEU A 303 8.69 -13.25 -1.28
CA LEU A 303 8.06 -13.89 -2.43
C LEU A 303 7.31 -15.17 -2.03
N LEU A 304 7.89 -16.00 -1.16
CA LEU A 304 7.21 -17.19 -0.63
C LEU A 304 5.98 -16.83 0.19
N LEU A 305 6.06 -15.80 1.04
CA LEU A 305 4.92 -15.28 1.80
C LEU A 305 3.82 -14.78 0.87
N ALA A 306 4.16 -14.01 -0.17
CA ALA A 306 3.21 -13.54 -1.16
C ALA A 306 2.53 -14.71 -1.90
N ARG A 307 3.28 -15.78 -2.21
CA ARG A 307 2.73 -17.01 -2.80
C ARG A 307 1.75 -17.70 -1.84
N ARG A 308 2.12 -17.89 -0.57
CA ARG A 308 1.24 -18.47 0.45
C ARG A 308 -0.02 -17.63 0.67
N ASN A 309 0.09 -16.31 0.70
CA ASN A 309 -1.06 -15.42 0.83
C ASN A 309 -2.01 -15.54 -0.37
N ARG A 310 -1.49 -15.69 -1.60
CA ARG A 310 -2.32 -15.98 -2.78
C ARG A 310 -3.00 -17.34 -2.67
N GLU A 311 -2.28 -18.38 -2.23
CA GLU A 311 -2.86 -19.72 -2.00
C GLU A 311 -3.99 -19.68 -0.95
N ILE A 312 -3.79 -18.97 0.16
CA ILE A 312 -4.80 -18.76 1.20
C ILE A 312 -6.03 -18.04 0.63
N ALA A 313 -5.83 -16.97 -0.14
CA ALA A 313 -6.93 -16.24 -0.76
C ALA A 313 -7.74 -17.11 -1.75
N ILE A 314 -7.06 -17.97 -2.52
CA ILE A 314 -7.72 -18.94 -3.41
C ILE A 314 -8.51 -19.97 -2.59
N LEU A 315 -7.93 -20.50 -1.50
CA LEU A 315 -8.62 -21.45 -0.64
C LEU A 315 -9.84 -20.83 0.04
N GLN A 316 -9.75 -19.59 0.51
CA GLN A 316 -10.89 -18.85 1.06
C GLN A 316 -12.02 -18.70 0.03
N ARG A 317 -11.70 -18.34 -1.22
CA ARG A 317 -12.70 -18.28 -2.29
C ARG A 317 -13.34 -19.64 -2.57
N LYS A 318 -12.54 -20.72 -2.62
CA LYS A 318 -13.05 -22.08 -2.78
C LYS A 318 -13.96 -22.52 -1.63
N ILE A 319 -13.65 -22.10 -0.40
CA ILE A 319 -14.51 -22.36 0.77
C ILE A 319 -15.81 -21.57 0.66
N ASP A 320 -15.75 -20.32 0.20
CA ASP A 320 -16.93 -19.48 -0.01
C ASP A 320 -17.83 -19.97 -1.17
N GLU A 321 -17.25 -20.61 -2.20
CA GLU A 321 -17.99 -21.25 -3.29
C GLU A 321 -18.83 -22.44 -2.82
N VAL A 322 -18.46 -23.10 -1.72
CA VAL A 322 -19.21 -24.22 -1.16
C VAL A 322 -20.34 -23.69 -0.27
N PRO A 323 -21.63 -23.95 -0.61
CA PRO A 323 -22.74 -23.55 0.23
C PRO A 323 -22.65 -24.21 1.60
N SER A 324 -22.82 -23.42 2.64
CA SER A 324 -22.90 -23.89 4.02
C SER A 324 -24.14 -24.77 4.21
N ARG A 325 -24.12 -25.62 5.24
CA ARG A 325 -25.27 -26.46 5.60
C ARG A 325 -26.57 -25.67 5.74
N ALA A 326 -26.47 -24.42 6.21
CA ALA A 326 -27.60 -23.52 6.36
C ALA A 326 -28.16 -23.02 5.04
N GLU A 327 -27.30 -22.63 4.09
CA GLU A 327 -27.71 -22.21 2.74
C GLU A 327 -28.35 -23.37 1.99
N LEU A 328 -27.81 -24.58 2.13
CA LEU A 328 -28.43 -25.79 1.60
C LEU A 328 -29.84 -26.01 2.17
N THR A 329 -30.03 -25.85 3.48
CA THR A 329 -31.37 -25.95 4.10
C THR A 329 -32.32 -24.87 3.57
N GLN A 330 -31.82 -23.67 3.28
CA GLN A 330 -32.65 -22.61 2.68
C GLN A 330 -33.06 -22.92 1.27
N TYR A 331 -32.12 -23.33 0.42
CA TYR A 331 -32.45 -23.76 -0.94
C TYR A 331 -33.46 -24.90 -0.91
N GLN A 332 -33.30 -25.87 -0.01
CA GLN A 332 -34.28 -26.95 0.17
C GLN A 332 -35.68 -26.42 0.53
N LYS A 333 -35.80 -25.51 1.49
CA LYS A 333 -37.10 -24.90 1.84
C LYS A 333 -37.67 -24.11 0.66
N ARG A 334 -36.84 -23.34 -0.03
CA ARG A 334 -37.25 -22.55 -1.21
C ARG A 334 -37.73 -23.44 -2.35
N PHE A 335 -37.09 -24.58 -2.57
CA PHE A 335 -37.57 -25.56 -3.55
C PHE A 335 -38.93 -26.12 -3.14
N ILE A 336 -39.16 -26.43 -1.86
CA ILE A 336 -40.47 -26.92 -1.38
C ILE A 336 -41.55 -25.85 -1.58
N GLU A 337 -41.26 -24.59 -1.29
CA GLU A 337 -42.17 -23.46 -1.55
C GLU A 337 -42.50 -23.35 -3.04
N LEU A 338 -41.47 -23.40 -3.90
CA LEU A 338 -41.65 -23.33 -5.35
C LEU A 338 -42.49 -24.51 -5.87
N TYR A 339 -42.22 -25.73 -5.41
CA TYR A 339 -43.03 -26.91 -5.75
C TYR A 339 -44.48 -26.75 -5.28
N SER A 340 -44.71 -26.14 -4.12
CA SER A 340 -46.05 -25.83 -3.62
C SER A 340 -46.77 -24.83 -4.52
N GLN A 341 -46.08 -23.76 -4.97
CA GLN A 341 -46.63 -22.78 -5.91
C GLN A 341 -46.95 -23.39 -7.29
N VAL A 342 -46.05 -24.20 -7.83
CA VAL A 342 -46.27 -24.93 -9.10
C VAL A 342 -47.45 -25.89 -8.96
N SER A 343 -47.57 -26.59 -7.82
CA SER A 343 -48.70 -27.47 -7.55
C SER A 343 -50.03 -26.70 -7.45
N ALA A 344 -50.04 -25.54 -6.79
CA ALA A 344 -51.21 -24.68 -6.68
C ALA A 344 -51.68 -24.16 -8.05
N THR A 345 -50.77 -23.60 -8.85
CA THR A 345 -51.07 -23.13 -10.22
C THR A 345 -51.51 -24.27 -11.14
N HIS A 346 -50.93 -25.46 -11.01
CA HIS A 346 -51.39 -26.65 -11.73
C HIS A 346 -52.82 -27.06 -11.32
N LYS A 347 -53.14 -27.00 -10.03
CA LYS A 347 -54.49 -27.28 -9.52
C LYS A 347 -55.50 -26.27 -10.04
N GLU A 348 -55.18 -24.98 -10.02
CA GLU A 348 -56.01 -23.91 -10.59
C GLU A 348 -56.24 -24.12 -12.09
N THR A 349 -55.16 -24.39 -12.84
CA THR A 349 -55.24 -24.69 -14.28
C THR A 349 -56.21 -25.85 -14.55
N LYS A 350 -56.10 -26.93 -13.77
CA LYS A 350 -57.01 -28.09 -13.89
C LYS A 350 -58.46 -27.73 -13.54
N GLN A 351 -58.69 -26.86 -12.55
CA GLN A 351 -60.02 -26.35 -12.23
C GLN A 351 -60.60 -25.53 -13.39
N PHE A 352 -59.80 -24.66 -14.01
CA PHE A 352 -60.23 -23.90 -15.20
C PHE A 352 -60.57 -24.81 -16.37
N PHE A 353 -59.75 -25.83 -16.67
CA PHE A 353 -60.08 -26.81 -17.71
C PHE A 353 -61.37 -27.58 -17.40
N THR A 354 -61.59 -27.95 -16.14
CA THR A 354 -62.82 -28.62 -15.73
C THR A 354 -64.03 -27.70 -15.93
N LEU A 355 -63.93 -26.44 -15.49
CA LEU A 355 -64.98 -25.45 -15.68
C LEU A 355 -65.27 -25.24 -17.16
N TYR A 356 -64.23 -25.05 -17.97
CA TYR A 356 -64.34 -24.90 -19.42
C TYR A 356 -65.09 -26.08 -20.04
N ASN A 357 -64.68 -27.33 -19.75
CA ASN A 357 -65.34 -28.52 -20.29
C ASN A 357 -66.81 -28.61 -19.85
N THR A 358 -67.13 -28.26 -18.59
CA THR A 358 -68.54 -28.26 -18.14
C THR A 358 -69.38 -27.17 -18.82
N LEU A 359 -68.81 -26.02 -19.14
CA LEU A 359 -69.49 -24.95 -19.86
C LEU A 359 -69.65 -25.31 -21.34
N ASP A 360 -68.64 -25.93 -21.94
CA ASP A 360 -68.69 -26.42 -23.31
C ASP A 360 -69.76 -27.52 -23.47
N ASP A 361 -69.80 -28.50 -22.55
CA ASP A 361 -70.87 -29.51 -22.51
C ASP A 361 -72.26 -28.85 -22.42
N LYS A 362 -72.43 -27.86 -21.52
CA LYS A 362 -73.69 -27.11 -21.40
C LYS A 362 -74.05 -26.38 -22.69
N LYS A 363 -73.06 -25.72 -23.32
CA LYS A 363 -73.25 -25.04 -24.60
C LYS A 363 -73.74 -26.03 -25.67
N VAL A 364 -73.10 -27.20 -25.78
CA VAL A 364 -73.50 -28.25 -26.72
C VAL A 364 -74.92 -28.76 -26.44
N TYR A 365 -75.34 -28.89 -25.18
CA TYR A 365 -76.72 -29.27 -24.86
C TYR A 365 -77.72 -28.17 -25.22
N LEU A 366 -77.41 -26.90 -24.94
CA LEU A 366 -78.24 -25.77 -25.33
C LEU A 366 -78.36 -25.66 -26.87
N GLU A 367 -77.27 -25.87 -27.61
CA GLU A 367 -77.30 -25.91 -29.07
C GLU A 367 -78.21 -27.03 -29.58
N LYS A 368 -78.20 -28.22 -28.95
CA LYS A 368 -79.12 -29.31 -29.28
C LYS A 368 -80.58 -28.94 -29.00
N GLU A 369 -80.86 -28.25 -27.90
CA GLU A 369 -82.21 -27.76 -27.58
C GLU A 369 -82.70 -26.72 -28.60
N VAL A 370 -81.85 -25.75 -28.96
CA VAL A 370 -82.15 -24.76 -30.00
C VAL A 370 -82.40 -25.43 -31.35
N ASN A 371 -81.55 -26.38 -31.75
CA ASN A 371 -81.73 -27.12 -33.00
C ASN A 371 -83.00 -27.96 -33.00
N LEU A 372 -83.37 -28.57 -31.86
CA LEU A 372 -84.62 -29.30 -31.71
C LEU A 372 -85.83 -28.37 -31.83
N LEU A 373 -85.79 -27.20 -31.17
CA LEU A 373 -86.86 -26.20 -31.26
C LEU A 373 -87.02 -25.65 -32.68
N ASN A 374 -85.92 -25.38 -33.38
CA ASN A 374 -85.95 -24.96 -34.78
C ASN A 374 -86.57 -26.05 -35.66
N SER A 375 -86.16 -27.31 -35.49
CA SER A 375 -86.75 -28.44 -36.22
C SER A 375 -88.25 -28.61 -35.95
N ILE A 376 -88.69 -28.41 -34.70
CA ILE A 376 -90.11 -28.40 -34.34
C ILE A 376 -90.83 -27.26 -35.05
N HIS A 377 -90.26 -26.06 -35.01
CA HIS A 377 -90.87 -24.86 -35.61
C HIS A 377 -91.04 -25.00 -37.14
N ASP A 378 -89.98 -25.42 -37.84
CA ASP A 378 -89.99 -25.56 -39.29
C ASP A 378 -90.97 -26.65 -39.75
N ASN A 379 -91.05 -27.77 -39.02
CA ASN A 379 -91.94 -28.88 -39.36
C ASN A 379 -93.40 -28.68 -38.91
N PHE A 380 -93.67 -27.71 -38.02
CA PHE A 380 -94.99 -27.53 -37.39
C PHE A 380 -96.10 -27.23 -38.41
N HIS A 381 -95.87 -26.28 -39.32
CA HIS A 381 -96.86 -25.88 -40.31
C HIS A 381 -97.21 -27.02 -41.27
N GLN A 382 -96.21 -27.79 -41.72
CA GLN A 382 -96.41 -28.93 -42.60
C GLN A 382 -97.10 -30.08 -41.88
N ALA A 383 -96.69 -30.39 -40.63
CA ALA A 383 -97.31 -31.42 -39.81
C ALA A 383 -98.78 -31.11 -39.51
N MET A 384 -99.14 -29.84 -39.31
CA MET A 384 -100.51 -29.43 -38.98
C MET A 384 -101.47 -29.39 -40.18
N SER A 385 -100.97 -29.50 -41.41
CA SER A 385 -101.75 -29.39 -42.65
C SER A 385 -102.75 -30.52 -42.88
N SER A 386 -102.51 -31.72 -42.33
CA SER A 386 -103.42 -32.87 -42.44
C SER A 386 -103.59 -33.60 -41.09
N SER A 387 -104.69 -34.33 -40.89
CA SER A 387 -104.90 -35.08 -39.64
C SER A 387 -103.91 -36.24 -39.48
N GLY A 388 -103.58 -36.94 -40.56
CA GLY A 388 -102.60 -38.04 -40.55
C GLY A 388 -101.17 -37.57 -40.26
N SER A 389 -100.74 -36.45 -40.86
CA SER A 389 -99.42 -35.86 -40.57
C SER A 389 -99.32 -35.32 -39.14
N ARG A 390 -100.43 -34.82 -38.59
CA ARG A 390 -100.51 -34.38 -37.19
C ARG A 390 -100.31 -35.52 -36.22
N GLU A 391 -100.96 -36.66 -36.45
CA GLU A 391 -100.80 -37.85 -35.60
C GLU A 391 -99.38 -38.41 -35.67
N GLN A 392 -98.75 -38.41 -36.87
CA GLN A 392 -97.35 -38.81 -37.02
C GLN A 392 -96.38 -37.88 -36.28
N PHE A 393 -96.60 -36.56 -36.35
CA PHE A 393 -95.80 -35.58 -35.61
C PHE A 393 -95.90 -35.76 -34.09
N LEU A 394 -97.10 -36.03 -33.57
CA LEU A 394 -97.29 -36.33 -32.14
C LEU A 394 -96.53 -37.59 -31.71
N ARG A 395 -96.58 -38.66 -32.50
CA ARG A 395 -95.81 -39.89 -32.24
C ARG A 395 -94.29 -39.63 -32.26
N GLN A 396 -93.81 -38.78 -33.17
CA GLN A 396 -92.41 -38.37 -33.21
C GLN A 396 -92.01 -37.57 -31.97
N MET A 397 -92.85 -36.65 -31.49
CA MET A 397 -92.60 -35.90 -30.25
C MET A 397 -92.56 -36.82 -29.03
N GLU A 398 -93.49 -37.78 -28.93
CA GLU A 398 -93.46 -38.79 -27.88
C GLU A 398 -92.17 -39.61 -27.89
N GLN A 399 -91.71 -40.02 -29.08
CA GLN A 399 -90.45 -40.74 -29.24
C GLN A 399 -89.23 -39.89 -28.83
N ILE A 400 -89.20 -38.60 -29.16
CA ILE A 400 -88.14 -37.67 -28.75
C ILE A 400 -88.12 -37.50 -27.23
N VAL A 401 -89.28 -37.29 -26.62
CA VAL A 401 -89.41 -37.16 -25.16
C VAL A 401 -88.93 -38.43 -24.46
N GLU A 402 -89.30 -39.61 -24.97
CA GLU A 402 -88.84 -40.89 -24.41
C GLU A 402 -87.32 -41.07 -24.59
N GLY A 403 -86.77 -40.66 -25.74
CA GLY A 403 -85.32 -40.62 -25.96
C GLY A 403 -84.59 -39.72 -24.96
N ILE A 404 -85.13 -38.53 -24.66
CA ILE A 404 -84.58 -37.60 -23.66
C ILE A 404 -84.63 -38.22 -22.25
N LYS A 405 -85.75 -38.85 -21.87
CA LYS A 405 -85.88 -39.54 -20.57
C LYS A 405 -84.85 -40.65 -20.41
N GLN A 406 -84.67 -41.49 -21.43
CA GLN A 406 -83.67 -42.56 -21.42
C GLN A 406 -82.24 -42.00 -21.33
N ASN A 407 -81.94 -40.91 -22.04
CA ASN A 407 -80.62 -40.31 -22.02
C ASN A 407 -80.30 -39.68 -20.65
N ARG A 408 -81.29 -39.02 -20.03
CA ARG A 408 -81.18 -38.53 -18.65
C ARG A 408 -80.91 -39.67 -17.66
N MET A 409 -81.62 -40.79 -17.78
CA MET A 409 -81.39 -41.95 -16.91
C MET A 409 -79.97 -42.51 -17.06
N LYS A 410 -79.46 -42.61 -18.29
CA LYS A 410 -78.07 -43.03 -18.56
C LYS A 410 -77.05 -42.08 -17.94
N MET A 411 -77.26 -40.77 -18.05
CA MET A 411 -76.35 -39.76 -17.47
C MET A 411 -76.39 -39.77 -15.94
N GLU A 412 -77.56 -39.95 -15.33
CA GLU A 412 -77.67 -40.05 -13.86
C GLU A 412 -76.94 -41.30 -13.33
N LYS A 413 -77.03 -42.43 -14.04
CA LYS A 413 -76.27 -43.64 -13.70
C LYS A 413 -74.77 -43.40 -13.77
N LYS A 414 -74.26 -42.79 -14.85
CA LYS A 414 -72.83 -42.43 -14.98
C LYS A 414 -72.36 -41.49 -13.87
N LYS A 415 -73.20 -40.53 -13.47
CA LYS A 415 -72.92 -39.62 -12.35
C LYS A 415 -72.80 -40.38 -11.03
N GLN A 416 -73.68 -41.34 -10.75
CA GLN A 416 -73.61 -42.18 -9.56
C GLN A 416 -72.33 -43.05 -9.55
N GLU A 417 -71.98 -43.68 -10.68
CA GLU A 417 -70.75 -44.47 -10.83
C GLU A 417 -69.49 -43.62 -10.56
N ASN A 418 -69.41 -42.42 -11.14
CA ASN A 418 -68.30 -41.50 -10.90
C ASN A 418 -68.25 -40.99 -9.45
N LYS A 419 -69.41 -40.77 -8.82
CA LYS A 419 -69.48 -40.40 -7.41
C LYS A 419 -68.92 -41.52 -6.52
N MET A 420 -69.34 -42.76 -6.75
CA MET A 420 -68.81 -43.92 -6.01
C MET A 420 -67.30 -44.06 -6.19
N ARG A 421 -66.79 -43.93 -7.42
CA ARG A 421 -65.33 -43.93 -7.68
C ARG A 421 -64.59 -42.82 -6.95
N ARG A 422 -65.14 -41.61 -6.95
CA ARG A 422 -64.55 -40.47 -6.24
C ARG A 422 -64.50 -40.75 -4.74
N ASP A 423 -65.57 -41.28 -4.17
CA ASP A 423 -65.66 -41.58 -2.75
C ASP A 423 -64.66 -42.70 -2.38
N GLN A 424 -64.54 -43.75 -3.20
CA GLN A 424 -63.50 -44.80 -3.05
C GLN A 424 -62.07 -44.24 -3.07
N LEU A 425 -61.75 -43.40 -4.06
CA LEU A 425 -60.42 -42.77 -4.14
C LEU A 425 -60.15 -41.82 -2.97
N ASN A 426 -61.18 -41.16 -2.44
CA ASN A 426 -61.06 -40.32 -1.26
C ASN A 426 -60.76 -41.15 -0.01
N ASP A 427 -61.39 -42.31 0.13
CA ASP A 427 -61.12 -43.23 1.24
C ASP A 427 -59.68 -43.77 1.15
N GLU A 428 -59.23 -44.20 -0.03
CA GLU A 428 -57.83 -44.59 -0.27
C GLU A 428 -56.85 -43.45 0.07
N TYR A 429 -57.18 -42.21 -0.30
CA TYR A 429 -56.38 -41.04 0.04
C TYR A 429 -56.29 -40.80 1.56
N LEU A 430 -57.40 -40.95 2.28
CA LEU A 430 -57.43 -40.82 3.74
C LEU A 430 -56.59 -41.92 4.41
N GLU A 431 -56.66 -43.16 3.94
CA GLU A 431 -55.81 -44.25 4.45
C GLU A 431 -54.31 -43.96 4.23
N LEU A 432 -53.94 -43.43 3.06
CA LEU A 432 -52.56 -43.04 2.78
C LEU A 432 -52.09 -41.90 3.69
N LEU A 433 -52.95 -40.92 3.97
CA LEU A 433 -52.65 -39.85 4.93
C LEU A 433 -52.43 -40.39 6.35
N GLU A 434 -53.23 -41.38 6.78
CA GLU A 434 -53.03 -42.03 8.08
C GLU A 434 -51.72 -42.79 8.14
N LYS A 435 -51.38 -43.55 7.09
CA LYS A 435 -50.06 -44.21 6.96
C LYS A 435 -48.92 -43.21 7.02
N GLN A 436 -49.05 -42.06 6.35
CA GLN A 436 -48.07 -40.99 6.39
C GLN A 436 -47.92 -40.42 7.81
N ARG A 437 -49.03 -40.16 8.52
CA ARG A 437 -49.01 -39.69 9.91
C ARG A 437 -48.33 -40.71 10.83
N LEU A 438 -48.65 -42.00 10.65
CA LEU A 438 -48.03 -43.08 11.41
C LEU A 438 -46.52 -43.14 11.15
N TYR A 439 -46.09 -43.03 9.89
CA TYR A 439 -44.67 -42.99 9.52
C TYR A 439 -43.94 -41.81 10.17
N PHE A 440 -44.52 -40.60 10.16
CA PHE A 440 -43.91 -39.45 10.84
C PHE A 440 -43.82 -39.65 12.35
N LYS A 441 -44.85 -40.24 12.96
CA LYS A 441 -44.86 -40.57 14.39
C LYS A 441 -43.75 -41.57 14.73
N THR A 442 -43.66 -42.69 13.99
CA THR A 442 -42.64 -43.71 14.24
C THR A 442 -41.22 -43.21 14.00
N VAL A 443 -41.00 -42.37 12.98
CA VAL A 443 -39.70 -41.72 12.75
C VAL A 443 -39.35 -40.75 13.88
N LYS A 444 -40.33 -40.02 14.43
CA LYS A 444 -40.10 -39.13 15.57
C LYS A 444 -39.73 -39.93 16.82
N GLU A 445 -40.48 -40.97 17.13
CA GLU A 445 -40.19 -41.89 18.24
C GLU A 445 -38.81 -42.54 18.10
N PHE A 446 -38.47 -43.02 16.90
CA PHE A 446 -37.16 -43.57 16.59
C PHE A 446 -36.02 -42.56 16.82
N LYS A 447 -36.18 -41.31 16.36
CA LYS A 447 -35.19 -40.25 16.60
C LYS A 447 -35.02 -39.94 18.09
N GLU A 448 -36.11 -39.97 18.87
CA GLU A 448 -36.06 -39.78 20.31
C GLU A 448 -35.31 -40.93 21.00
N GLU A 449 -35.56 -42.19 20.60
CA GLU A 449 -34.81 -43.35 21.10
C GLU A 449 -33.33 -43.32 20.71
N CYS A 450 -32.99 -42.89 19.49
CA CYS A 450 -31.59 -42.67 19.08
C CYS A 450 -30.90 -41.64 19.98
N ARG A 451 -31.56 -40.51 20.27
CA ARG A 451 -31.01 -39.48 21.19
C ARG A 451 -30.83 -40.04 22.61
N LYS A 452 -31.78 -40.80 23.12
CA LYS A 452 -31.65 -41.46 24.43
C LYS A 452 -30.46 -42.41 24.44
N ASN A 453 -30.27 -43.21 23.39
CA ASN A 453 -29.15 -44.12 23.25
C ASN A 453 -27.81 -43.38 23.20
N GLU A 454 -27.71 -42.28 22.45
CA GLU A 454 -26.51 -41.43 22.43
C GLU A 454 -26.17 -40.86 23.83
N ILE A 455 -27.17 -40.41 24.58
CA ILE A 455 -27.00 -39.93 25.95
C ILE A 455 -26.50 -41.07 26.85
N LEU A 456 -27.09 -42.26 26.74
CA LEU A 456 -26.66 -43.42 27.51
C LEU A 456 -25.22 -43.82 27.17
N LEU A 457 -24.85 -43.86 25.88
CA LEU A 457 -23.49 -44.12 25.42
C LEU A 457 -22.50 -43.07 25.94
N SER A 458 -22.87 -41.79 25.97
CA SER A 458 -22.02 -40.75 26.56
C SER A 458 -21.80 -40.95 28.05
N LYS A 459 -22.84 -41.33 28.81
CA LYS A 459 -22.73 -41.64 30.24
C LYS A 459 -21.86 -42.86 30.49
N LEU A 460 -21.96 -43.86 29.61
CA LEU A 460 -21.16 -45.08 29.70
C LEU A 460 -19.68 -44.80 29.42
N LYS A 461 -19.36 -43.95 28.43
CA LYS A 461 -17.99 -43.49 28.14
C LYS A 461 -17.38 -42.65 29.27
N VAL A 462 -18.18 -41.80 29.90
CA VAL A 462 -17.76 -41.00 31.07
C VAL A 462 -17.57 -41.88 32.30
N SER A 463 -18.35 -42.95 32.45
CA SER A 463 -18.19 -43.93 33.54
C SER A 463 -17.02 -44.90 33.32
N SER A 464 -16.55 -45.06 32.08
CA SER A 464 -15.43 -45.94 31.73
C SER A 464 -14.08 -45.22 31.62
N SER A 465 -14.07 -43.88 31.75
CA SER A 465 -12.87 -43.03 31.84
C SER A 465 -12.67 -42.62 33.28
#